data_AF-A0A1H8VC20-F1
#
_entry.id   AF-A0A1H8VC20-F1
#
_cell.length_a   1.000
_cell.length_b   1.000
_cell.length_c   1.000
_cell.angle_alpha   90.00
_cell.angle_beta   90.00
_cell.angle_gamma   90.00
#
_symmetry.space_group_name_H-M   'P 1'
#
loop_
_entity.id
_entity.type
_entity.pdbx_description
1 polymer ?
#
loop_
_entity_poly.entity_id
_entity_poly.type
_entity_poly.pdbx_seq_one_letter_code
_entity_poly.pdbx_strand_id
1 'polypeptide(L)'
;MSGREDRYVKHVLHSVANGIVEEALEHDCDGIVFEDLDGIREDLRDAEWHSVRAFSTLKKYVEYKAEVEGVFVDVVNPKDTSKRCAECGYVHEDNRHREDFECVQCRNRNHADYNAAKNIA
;
A
#
# COMPACT_ATOMS: atom_id res chain seq x y z
N MET A 1 -7.00 25.38 -5.54
CA MET A 1 -7.32 24.34 -6.53
C MET A 1 -8.59 24.74 -7.24
N SER A 2 -8.61 24.71 -8.57
CA SER A 2 -9.80 25.03 -9.36
C SER A 2 -10.78 23.85 -9.36
N GLY A 3 -12.08 24.10 -9.51
CA GLY A 3 -13.09 23.02 -9.49
C GLY A 3 -12.92 21.97 -10.61
N ARG A 4 -12.12 22.23 -11.65
CA ARG A 4 -11.81 21.26 -12.71
C ARG A 4 -10.74 20.26 -12.26
N GLU A 5 -9.71 20.72 -11.55
CA GLU A 5 -8.63 19.88 -11.03
C GLU A 5 -9.15 18.91 -9.96
N ASP A 6 -10.00 19.38 -9.05
CA ASP A 6 -10.62 18.54 -8.02
C ASP A 6 -11.45 17.40 -8.60
N ARG A 7 -12.20 17.67 -9.68
CA ARG A 7 -12.98 16.64 -10.38
C ARG A 7 -12.08 15.61 -11.05
N TYR A 8 -10.99 16.05 -11.66
CA TYR A 8 -10.03 15.16 -12.28
C TYR A 8 -9.38 14.24 -11.24
N VAL A 9 -8.86 14.80 -10.13
CA VAL A 9 -8.25 14.02 -9.05
C VAL A 9 -9.25 13.01 -8.47
N LYS A 10 -10.49 13.42 -8.19
CA LYS A 10 -11.53 12.50 -7.74
C LYS A 10 -11.76 11.37 -8.73
N HIS A 11 -11.87 11.68 -10.02
CA HIS A 11 -12.09 10.66 -11.05
C HIS A 11 -10.94 9.65 -11.08
N VAL A 12 -9.68 10.12 -11.09
CA VAL A 12 -8.51 9.24 -11.03
C VAL A 12 -8.55 8.33 -9.81
N LEU A 13 -8.82 8.87 -8.61
CA LEU A 13 -8.88 8.07 -7.39
C LEU A 13 -10.01 7.03 -7.42
N HIS A 14 -11.17 7.35 -7.99
CA HIS A 14 -12.24 6.38 -8.16
C HIS A 14 -11.86 5.27 -9.14
N SER A 15 -11.17 5.60 -10.24
CA SER A 15 -10.72 4.61 -11.22
C SER A 15 -9.66 3.68 -10.63
N VAL A 16 -8.70 4.21 -9.87
CA VAL A 16 -7.71 3.38 -9.16
C VAL A 16 -8.39 2.49 -8.13
N ALA A 17 -9.33 3.02 -7.34
CA ALA A 17 -10.07 2.21 -6.37
C ALA A 17 -10.87 1.07 -7.03
N ASN A 18 -11.46 1.29 -8.22
CA ASN A 18 -12.10 0.21 -8.97
C ASN A 18 -11.09 -0.86 -9.36
N GLY A 19 -9.96 -0.46 -9.94
CA GLY A 19 -8.93 -1.42 -10.35
C GLY A 19 -8.41 -2.29 -9.20
N ILE A 20 -8.22 -1.72 -8.00
CA ILE A 20 -7.80 -2.49 -6.82
C ILE A 20 -8.86 -3.54 -6.43
N VAL A 21 -10.14 -3.17 -6.43
CA VAL A 21 -11.23 -4.10 -6.09
C VAL A 21 -11.41 -5.15 -7.18
N GLU A 22 -11.36 -4.76 -8.45
CA GLU A 22 -11.43 -5.66 -9.61
C GLU A 22 -10.31 -6.71 -9.57
N GLU A 23 -9.08 -6.30 -9.29
CA GLU A 23 -7.92 -7.20 -9.13
C GLU A 23 -8.14 -8.20 -7.99
N ALA A 24 -8.64 -7.74 -6.84
CA ALA A 24 -8.93 -8.60 -5.70
C ALA A 24 -10.00 -9.65 -6.04
N LEU A 25 -11.03 -9.25 -6.79
CA LEU A 25 -12.08 -10.17 -7.24
C LEU A 25 -11.57 -11.14 -8.32
N GLU A 26 -10.77 -10.68 -9.27
CA GLU A 26 -10.18 -11.51 -10.33
C GLU A 26 -9.31 -12.63 -9.77
N HIS A 27 -8.69 -12.38 -8.61
CA HIS A 27 -7.82 -13.33 -7.92
C HIS A 27 -8.48 -14.06 -6.74
N ASP A 28 -9.81 -13.95 -6.57
CA ASP A 28 -10.56 -14.58 -5.48
C ASP A 28 -9.99 -14.25 -4.07
N CYS A 29 -9.51 -13.01 -3.88
CA CYS A 29 -8.97 -12.55 -2.60
C CYS A 29 -10.11 -12.30 -1.60
N ASP A 30 -9.97 -12.83 -0.38
CA ASP A 30 -10.91 -12.56 0.72
C ASP A 30 -10.86 -11.10 1.20
N GLY A 31 -9.71 -10.43 1.05
CA GLY A 31 -9.50 -9.08 1.57
C GLY A 31 -8.36 -8.29 0.93
N ILE A 32 -8.38 -6.99 1.15
CA ILE A 32 -7.38 -6.00 0.71
C ILE A 32 -6.76 -5.36 1.95
N VAL A 33 -5.43 -5.39 2.06
CA VAL A 33 -4.73 -4.85 3.23
C VAL A 33 -3.87 -3.65 2.85
N PHE A 34 -4.05 -2.54 3.57
CA PHE A 34 -3.25 -1.32 3.43
C PHE A 34 -2.19 -1.20 4.52
N GLU A 35 -1.03 -0.65 4.19
CA GLU A 35 -0.09 -0.14 5.18
C GLU A 35 -0.60 1.19 5.79
N ASP A 36 -0.47 1.34 7.10
CA ASP A 36 -0.78 2.57 7.83
C ASP A 36 0.32 3.61 7.64
N LEU A 37 0.23 4.42 6.58
CA LEU A 37 1.21 5.46 6.31
C LEU A 37 1.10 6.68 7.25
N ASP A 38 0.25 6.66 8.29
CA ASP A 38 0.13 7.78 9.23
C ASP A 38 1.45 8.08 9.96
N GLY A 39 2.33 7.09 10.16
CA GLY A 39 3.64 7.28 10.80
C GLY A 39 4.72 7.89 9.90
N ILE A 40 4.57 7.82 8.57
CA ILE A 40 5.56 8.37 7.61
C ILE A 40 5.41 9.89 7.46
N ARG A 41 4.40 10.48 8.11
CA ARG A 41 4.14 11.93 8.19
C ARG A 41 5.31 12.72 8.78
N GLU A 42 6.16 12.10 9.60
CA GLU A 42 7.33 12.76 10.21
C GLU A 42 8.58 12.71 9.32
N ASP A 43 8.75 11.67 8.49
CA ASP A 43 9.94 11.49 7.62
C ASP A 43 9.79 12.13 6.24
N LEU A 44 8.56 12.34 5.78
CA LEU A 44 8.27 12.97 4.49
C LEU A 44 8.30 14.50 4.60
N ARG A 45 9.47 15.07 4.82
CA ARG A 45 9.70 16.52 4.71
C ARG A 45 9.41 17.06 3.29
N ASP A 46 9.33 16.17 2.30
CA ASP A 46 9.16 16.49 0.87
C ASP A 46 7.90 15.92 0.22
N ALA A 47 7.04 15.16 0.93
CA ALA A 47 5.77 14.75 0.33
C ALA A 47 4.81 15.93 0.32
N GLU A 48 4.38 16.36 -0.87
CA GLU A 48 3.31 17.34 -0.98
C GLU A 48 2.10 16.87 -0.17
N TRP A 49 1.58 17.73 0.71
CA TRP A 49 0.39 17.50 1.53
C TRP A 49 -0.80 16.92 0.75
N HIS A 50 -0.85 17.20 -0.56
CA HIS A 50 -1.79 16.64 -1.53
C HIS A 50 -1.74 15.10 -1.61
N SER A 51 -0.56 14.48 -1.50
CA SER A 51 -0.36 13.03 -1.57
C SER A 51 -0.96 12.29 -0.36
N VAL A 52 -0.81 12.84 0.84
CA VAL A 52 -1.39 12.25 2.07
C VAL A 52 -2.91 12.26 2.00
N ARG A 53 -3.49 13.38 1.54
CA ARG A 53 -4.94 13.50 1.38
C ARG A 53 -5.47 12.60 0.26
N ALA A 54 -4.71 12.44 -0.83
CA ALA A 54 -5.04 11.53 -1.92
C ALA A 54 -5.07 10.08 -1.44
N PHE A 55 -4.07 9.63 -0.66
CA PHE A 55 -4.01 8.28 -0.11
C PHE A 55 -5.18 7.99 0.85
N SER A 56 -5.44 8.88 1.80
CA SER A 56 -6.59 8.76 2.70
C SER A 56 -7.93 8.71 1.95
N THR A 57 -8.02 9.41 0.83
CA THR A 57 -9.24 9.41 -0.02
C THR A 57 -9.34 8.11 -0.82
N LEU A 58 -8.22 7.62 -1.37
CA LEU A 58 -8.16 6.35 -2.09
C LEU A 58 -8.60 5.19 -1.18
N LYS A 59 -8.05 5.12 0.03
CA LYS A 59 -8.40 4.09 1.02
C LYS A 59 -9.90 4.06 1.30
N LYS A 60 -10.51 5.23 1.57
CA LYS A 60 -11.97 5.34 1.73
C LYS A 60 -12.75 4.84 0.52
N TYR A 61 -12.24 5.11 -0.69
CA TYR A 61 -12.90 4.66 -1.91
C TYR A 61 -12.80 3.16 -2.11
N VAL A 62 -11.70 2.54 -1.68
CA VAL A 62 -11.54 1.09 -1.70
C VAL A 62 -12.44 0.46 -0.63
N GLU A 63 -12.45 0.98 0.59
CA GLU A 63 -13.29 0.49 1.71
C GLU A 63 -14.76 0.33 1.30
N TYR A 64 -15.43 1.41 0.86
CA TYR A 64 -16.87 1.29 0.54
C TYR A 64 -17.15 0.45 -0.70
N LYS A 65 -16.20 0.33 -1.64
CA LYS A 65 -16.39 -0.48 -2.86
C LYS A 65 -16.18 -1.96 -2.58
N ALA A 66 -15.15 -2.30 -1.80
CA ALA A 66 -14.87 -3.65 -1.35
C ALA A 66 -16.01 -4.20 -0.49
N GLU A 67 -16.58 -3.36 0.39
CA GLU A 67 -17.73 -3.73 1.23
C GLU A 67 -18.95 -4.18 0.41
N VAL A 68 -19.22 -3.53 -0.74
CA VAL A 68 -20.31 -3.89 -1.64
C VAL A 68 -20.13 -5.29 -2.24
N GLU A 69 -18.88 -5.68 -2.47
CA GLU A 69 -18.50 -6.97 -3.07
C GLU A 69 -18.21 -8.05 -2.01
N GLY A 70 -18.31 -7.73 -0.72
CA GLY A 70 -18.04 -8.65 0.38
C GLY A 70 -16.55 -8.91 0.66
N VAL A 71 -15.66 -8.09 0.11
CA VAL A 71 -14.21 -8.15 0.32
C VAL A 71 -13.85 -7.30 1.56
N PHE A 72 -13.15 -7.87 2.54
CA PHE A 72 -12.78 -7.10 3.73
C PHE A 72 -11.60 -6.15 3.44
N VAL A 73 -11.53 -5.03 4.17
CA VAL A 73 -10.38 -4.12 4.11
C VAL A 73 -9.77 -3.98 5.50
N ASP A 74 -8.46 -4.19 5.61
CA ASP A 74 -7.73 -4.05 6.86
C ASP A 74 -6.48 -3.17 6.71
N VAL A 75 -5.92 -2.75 7.84
CA VAL A 75 -4.86 -1.75 7.91
C VAL A 75 -3.81 -2.22 8.91
N VAL A 76 -2.57 -2.39 8.45
CA VAL A 76 -1.47 -2.87 9.29
C VAL A 76 -0.44 -1.79 9.54
N ASN A 77 0.24 -1.87 10.69
CA ASN A 77 1.35 -0.97 10.99
C ASN A 77 2.50 -1.21 9.99
N PRO A 78 3.00 -0.17 9.29
CA PRO A 78 4.06 -0.30 8.28
C PRO A 78 5.43 -0.61 8.89
N LYS A 79 5.54 -0.59 10.23
CA LYS A 79 6.83 -0.74 10.88
C LYS A 79 7.43 -2.10 10.51
N ASP A 80 8.60 -2.02 9.90
CA ASP A 80 9.44 -3.15 9.50
C ASP A 80 8.87 -4.04 8.38
N THR A 81 7.67 -3.80 7.84
CA THR A 81 7.08 -4.59 6.72
C THR A 81 7.94 -4.54 5.46
N SER A 82 8.58 -3.40 5.20
CA SER A 82 9.46 -3.23 4.05
C SER A 82 10.89 -3.74 4.26
N LYS A 83 11.28 -4.05 5.50
CA LYS A 83 12.63 -4.54 5.88
C LYS A 83 12.61 -6.01 6.33
N ARG A 84 11.44 -6.53 6.66
CA ARG A 84 11.22 -7.93 7.01
C ARG A 84 11.32 -8.79 5.76
N CYS A 85 12.01 -9.92 5.83
CA CYS A 85 11.98 -10.89 4.76
C CYS A 85 10.67 -11.70 4.80
N ALA A 86 9.94 -11.74 3.69
CA ALA A 86 8.73 -12.54 3.57
C ALA A 86 9.00 -14.05 3.65
N GLU A 87 10.21 -14.50 3.33
CA GLU A 87 10.55 -15.92 3.31
C GLU A 87 11.01 -16.44 4.69
N CYS A 88 11.76 -15.64 5.46
CA CYS A 88 12.35 -16.10 6.73
C CYS A 88 12.00 -15.24 7.95
N GLY A 89 11.32 -14.11 7.75
CA GLY A 89 10.90 -13.20 8.81
C GLY A 89 12.00 -12.30 9.38
N TYR A 90 13.26 -12.39 8.92
CA TYR A 90 14.36 -11.57 9.44
C TYR A 90 14.20 -10.11 9.07
N VAL A 91 14.41 -9.22 10.04
CA VAL A 91 14.34 -7.77 9.87
C VAL A 91 15.75 -7.19 9.98
N HIS A 92 16.17 -6.44 8.96
CA HIS A 92 17.45 -5.72 8.98
C HIS A 92 17.38 -4.48 8.09
N GLU A 93 18.11 -3.43 8.44
CA GLU A 93 18.14 -2.19 7.67
C GLU A 93 18.71 -2.37 6.25
N ASP A 94 19.75 -3.20 6.12
CA ASP A 94 20.35 -3.55 4.83
C ASP A 94 19.52 -4.51 3.97
N ASN A 95 18.36 -4.97 4.45
CA ASN A 95 17.53 -5.85 3.63
C ASN A 95 16.89 -5.12 2.43
N ARG A 96 16.76 -3.79 2.49
CA ARG A 96 16.14 -2.96 1.44
C ARG A 96 17.07 -1.84 0.99
N HIS A 97 17.24 -1.72 -0.31
CA HIS A 97 17.90 -0.59 -0.96
C HIS A 97 17.01 -0.05 -2.08
N ARG A 98 16.27 1.03 -1.81
CA ARG A 98 15.27 1.62 -2.72
C ARG A 98 14.20 0.60 -3.14
N GLU A 99 14.05 0.31 -4.43
CA GLU A 99 13.16 -0.71 -4.99
C GLU A 99 13.69 -2.14 -4.84
N ASP A 100 14.97 -2.34 -4.49
CA ASP A 100 15.56 -3.67 -4.36
C ASP A 100 15.46 -4.19 -2.92
N PHE A 101 15.22 -5.50 -2.79
CA PHE A 101 15.26 -6.22 -1.53
C PHE A 101 16.19 -7.44 -1.64
N GLU A 102 17.13 -7.59 -0.69
CA GLU A 102 17.95 -8.79 -0.49
C GLU A 102 18.08 -9.08 0.99
N CYS A 103 17.54 -10.21 1.46
CA CYS A 103 17.66 -10.59 2.86
C CYS A 103 19.12 -10.94 3.21
N VAL A 104 19.71 -10.25 4.19
CA VAL A 104 21.08 -10.55 4.62
C VAL A 104 21.23 -11.90 5.32
N GLN A 105 20.14 -12.47 5.85
CA GLN A 105 20.14 -13.77 6.51
C GLN A 105 19.94 -14.94 5.54
N CYS A 106 18.85 -14.94 4.75
CA CYS A 106 18.52 -16.07 3.86
C CYS A 106 18.84 -15.84 2.38
N ARG A 107 19.34 -14.64 2.02
CA ARG A 107 19.71 -14.26 0.64
C ARG A 107 18.57 -14.24 -0.38
N ASN A 108 17.32 -14.31 0.07
CA ASN A 108 16.17 -14.12 -0.82
C ASN A 108 16.18 -12.71 -1.43
N ARG A 109 15.91 -12.62 -2.73
CA ARG A 109 15.92 -11.38 -3.52
C ARG A 109 14.57 -11.16 -4.18
N ASN A 110 14.04 -9.95 -4.10
CA ASN A 110 12.75 -9.55 -4.68
C ASN A 110 12.71 -8.03 -4.92
N HIS A 111 11.66 -7.55 -5.60
CA HIS A 111 11.27 -6.15 -5.52
C HIS A 111 10.78 -5.83 -4.09
N ALA A 112 11.18 -4.70 -3.53
CA ALA A 112 10.88 -4.33 -2.15
C ALA A 112 9.39 -4.24 -1.86
N ASP A 113 8.61 -3.65 -2.79
CA ASP A 113 7.16 -3.53 -2.61
C ASP A 113 6.44 -4.89 -2.71
N TYR A 114 6.97 -5.83 -3.50
CA TYR A 114 6.43 -7.19 -3.57
C TYR A 114 6.72 -7.97 -2.28
N ASN A 115 7.94 -7.84 -1.74
CA ASN A 115 8.27 -8.43 -0.45
C ASN A 115 7.44 -7.80 0.69
N ALA A 116 7.21 -6.49 0.66
CA ALA A 116 6.34 -5.81 1.62
C ALA A 116 4.89 -6.31 1.54
N ALA A 117 4.34 -6.43 0.32
CA ALA A 117 3.00 -6.99 0.11
C ALA A 117 2.87 -8.40 0.71
N LYS A 118 3.87 -9.27 0.50
CA LYS A 118 3.90 -10.62 1.11
C LYS A 118 3.97 -10.62 2.64
N ASN A 119 4.56 -9.60 3.26
CA ASN A 119 4.65 -9.54 4.73
C ASN A 119 3.32 -9.15 5.40
N ILE A 120 2.34 -8.73 4.61
CA ILE A 120 1.07 -8.18 5.06
C ILE A 120 -0.11 -9.08 4.68
N ALA A 121 0.07 -9.92 3.66
CA ALA A 121 -0.86 -10.98 3.28
C ALA A 121 -0.98 -12.08 4.35
#